data_AF-A0A9P4LWN2-F1
#
_entry.id   AF-A0A9P4LWN2-F1
#
_cell.length_a   1.000
_cell.length_b   1.000
_cell.length_c   1.000
_cell.angle_alpha   90.00
_cell.angle_beta   90.00
_cell.angle_gamma   90.00
#
_symmetry.space_group_name_H-M   'P 1'
#
loop_
_entity.id
_entity.type
_entity.pdbx_description
1 polymer ?
#
loop_
_entity_poly.entity_id
_entity_poly.type
_entity_poly.pdbx_seq_one_letter_code
_entity_poly.pdbx_strand_id
1 'polypeptide(L)'
;GAGAAGSSAAYHLSQFAAAAGIPLNITVFERESHVGGRSTTVNAWGAPGVPVELGASIFVEVNKILVDAVKEFGLSTGDDDGTYASAGAGDDDDAPDTLGIWNGHEFVFSGPSDLSWWDRAKLLWKYGLAPIKTMRLMRATVGRFLEMYQEPYFPFRSLSEAAAQVGLLNATAATGEEFLRQGGIGESFAREVVQASTRVNYAQNLPLIDGLTTMVCMAAQGAMSVAGGNWRIFSSMLSAAKANVRINTTVTTLARHPEGGYMLLSNAAFADKDAAVTLNPPTHFDTVILAAPHQFANITITSPSSSPNIHIPDTIPYVTLHVTLLASPRRLNPAFFSLPPSSHVPDTILTTLAPDETPDGKRQFVGRAGFFSISTLRRARNPETGRTEWLYKIFSPEAIDEAFLGAMLGIDGEFPIGGASDEITWLYRKVWQSYPYELPRVTFEKLGRRGLEGSLWYTSGIESFISTMETSALMGRNVARLVVDGWVGEKEKGLGNGRDHAAGGEGEAKEL
;
A
#
# COMPACT_ATOMS: atom_id res chain seq x y z
N GLY A 1 -3.06 8.03 12.54
CA GLY A 1 -3.31 6.80 11.77
C GLY A 1 -2.24 5.80 12.10
N ALA A 2 -2.64 4.58 12.47
CA ALA A 2 -1.76 3.46 12.80
C ALA A 2 -1.49 2.55 11.58
N GLY A 3 -1.50 3.11 10.36
CA GLY A 3 -1.07 2.42 9.14
C GLY A 3 0.46 2.40 8.97
N ALA A 4 0.92 2.00 7.79
CA ALA A 4 2.34 1.87 7.48
C ALA A 4 3.17 3.14 7.75
N ALA A 5 2.72 4.29 7.25
CA ALA A 5 3.43 5.55 7.44
C ALA A 5 3.47 6.00 8.91
N GLY A 6 2.35 5.93 9.63
CA GLY A 6 2.27 6.39 11.01
C GLY A 6 3.04 5.51 11.99
N SER A 7 2.99 4.20 11.78
CA SER A 7 3.73 3.23 12.59
C SER A 7 5.23 3.32 12.34
N SER A 8 5.65 3.43 11.07
CA SER A 8 7.05 3.67 10.71
C SER A 8 7.56 5.02 11.25
N ALA A 9 6.75 6.07 11.18
CA ALA A 9 7.10 7.37 11.74
C ALA A 9 7.34 7.28 13.25
N ALA A 10 6.43 6.67 14.01
CA ALA A 10 6.59 6.49 15.46
C ALA A 10 7.87 5.71 15.81
N TYR A 11 8.10 4.59 15.11
CA TYR A 11 9.28 3.75 15.31
C TYR A 11 10.59 4.50 15.02
N HIS A 12 10.74 5.09 13.84
CA HIS A 12 11.97 5.81 13.47
C HIS A 12 12.15 7.10 14.27
N LEU A 13 11.07 7.79 14.63
CA LEU A 13 11.12 8.98 15.48
C LEU A 13 11.69 8.64 16.86
N SER A 14 11.26 7.52 17.43
CA SER A 14 11.81 7.03 18.71
C SER A 14 13.32 6.77 18.64
N GLN A 15 13.80 6.17 17.54
CA GLN A 15 15.21 5.86 17.34
C GLN A 15 16.06 7.12 17.12
N PHE A 16 15.64 8.00 16.20
CA PHE A 16 16.38 9.22 15.87
C PHE A 16 16.46 10.18 17.05
N ALA A 17 15.36 10.34 17.80
CA ALA A 17 15.36 11.19 18.99
C ALA A 17 16.20 10.61 20.13
N ALA A 18 16.16 9.28 20.34
CA ALA A 18 17.03 8.62 21.31
C ALA A 18 18.51 8.85 20.96
N ALA A 19 18.90 8.73 19.69
CA ALA A 19 20.25 9.01 19.22
C ALA A 19 20.66 10.49 19.42
N ALA A 20 19.70 11.42 19.36
CA ALA A 20 19.90 12.85 19.60
C ALA A 20 19.78 13.26 21.09
N GLY A 21 19.48 12.32 21.99
CA GLY A 21 19.25 12.59 23.41
C GLY A 21 18.00 13.46 23.67
N ILE A 22 16.98 13.35 22.83
CA ILE A 22 15.71 14.10 22.95
C ILE A 22 14.65 13.18 23.56
N PRO A 23 14.08 13.52 24.73
CA PRO A 23 12.99 12.73 25.32
C PRO A 23 11.72 12.88 24.49
N LEU A 24 10.98 11.78 24.31
CA LEU A 24 9.75 11.75 23.52
C LEU A 24 8.57 11.16 24.28
N ASN A 25 7.39 11.69 23.94
CA ASN A 25 6.10 11.11 24.26
C ASN A 25 5.28 11.01 22.98
N ILE A 26 5.07 9.79 22.47
CA ILE A 26 4.40 9.55 21.20
C ILE A 26 2.99 9.02 21.47
N THR A 27 1.98 9.71 20.93
CA THR A 27 0.59 9.22 20.92
C THR A 27 0.15 9.01 19.48
N VAL A 28 -0.42 7.84 19.17
CA VAL A 28 -0.93 7.50 17.83
C VAL A 28 -2.43 7.29 17.92
N PHE A 29 -3.19 8.13 17.23
CA PHE A 29 -4.65 8.02 17.13
C PHE A 29 -5.03 7.21 15.89
N GLU A 30 -5.93 6.24 16.05
CA GLU A 30 -6.48 5.41 14.99
C GLU A 30 -7.99 5.34 15.13
N ARG A 31 -8.72 5.62 14.04
CA ARG A 31 -10.19 5.61 14.05
C ARG A 31 -10.74 4.19 14.07
N GLU A 32 -10.04 3.27 13.42
CA GLU A 32 -10.46 1.89 13.34
C GLU A 32 -10.14 1.16 14.65
N SER A 33 -10.75 -0.01 14.81
CA SER A 33 -10.50 -0.90 15.95
C SER A 33 -9.19 -1.69 15.84
N HIS A 34 -8.41 -1.47 14.78
CA HIS A 34 -7.21 -2.23 14.48
C HIS A 34 -6.07 -1.37 13.92
N VAL A 35 -4.85 -1.88 14.02
CA VAL A 35 -3.62 -1.32 13.43
C VAL A 35 -3.45 -1.82 11.99
N GLY A 36 -2.69 -1.10 11.17
CA GLY A 36 -2.25 -1.53 9.84
C GLY A 36 -2.92 -0.82 8.66
N GLY A 37 -4.05 -0.14 8.89
CA GLY A 37 -4.77 0.59 7.85
C GLY A 37 -5.24 -0.33 6.72
N ARG A 38 -4.74 -0.11 5.49
CA ARG A 38 -5.06 -0.96 4.32
C ARG A 38 -4.35 -2.33 4.32
N SER A 39 -3.42 -2.57 5.24
CA SER A 39 -2.87 -3.89 5.54
C SER A 39 -3.59 -4.43 6.76
N THR A 40 -4.43 -5.44 6.58
CA THR A 40 -5.24 -6.06 7.63
C THR A 40 -5.81 -7.37 7.13
N THR A 41 -6.15 -8.25 8.06
CA THR A 41 -6.68 -9.59 7.78
C THR A 41 -8.12 -9.74 8.25
N VAL A 42 -8.85 -10.64 7.60
CA VAL A 42 -10.10 -11.21 8.14
C VAL A 42 -9.94 -12.71 8.30
N ASN A 43 -10.67 -13.26 9.26
CA ASN A 43 -10.61 -14.68 9.55
C ASN A 43 -11.70 -15.42 8.76
N ALA A 44 -11.31 -16.37 7.91
CA ALA A 44 -12.27 -17.21 7.21
C ALA A 44 -13.14 -17.97 8.22
N TRP A 45 -14.47 -18.00 8.01
CA TRP A 45 -15.46 -18.55 8.95
C TRP A 45 -15.40 -17.94 10.38
N GLY A 46 -14.79 -16.76 10.55
CA GLY A 46 -14.54 -16.18 11.87
C GLY A 46 -13.48 -16.93 12.69
N ALA A 47 -12.77 -17.90 12.10
CA ALA A 47 -11.80 -18.75 12.78
C ALA A 47 -10.41 -18.10 12.86
N PRO A 48 -9.89 -17.76 14.06
CA PRO A 48 -8.62 -17.02 14.19
C PRO A 48 -7.40 -17.69 13.57
N GLY A 49 -7.44 -19.01 13.38
CA GLY A 49 -6.36 -19.78 12.74
C GLY A 49 -6.34 -19.71 11.21
N VAL A 50 -7.30 -19.03 10.56
CA VAL A 50 -7.37 -18.92 9.10
C VAL A 50 -7.43 -17.45 8.66
N PRO A 51 -6.39 -16.64 8.94
CA PRO A 51 -6.34 -15.24 8.54
C PRO A 51 -6.11 -15.09 7.04
N VAL A 52 -6.85 -14.20 6.41
CA VAL A 52 -6.77 -13.88 4.98
C VAL A 52 -6.55 -12.38 4.81
N GLU A 53 -5.50 -12.01 4.08
CA GLU A 53 -5.17 -10.61 3.80
C GLU A 53 -6.26 -9.92 2.96
N LEU A 54 -6.78 -8.79 3.45
CA LEU A 54 -7.76 -7.99 2.71
C LEU A 54 -7.13 -7.08 1.66
N GLY A 55 -5.95 -6.54 1.95
CA GLY A 55 -5.19 -5.63 1.08
C GLY A 55 -3.71 -5.75 1.39
N ALA A 56 -2.85 -5.12 0.58
CA ALA A 56 -1.40 -5.11 0.80
C ALA A 56 -0.83 -6.50 1.16
N SER A 57 -1.19 -7.50 0.36
CA SER A 57 -1.04 -8.93 0.69
C SER A 57 0.39 -9.45 0.58
N ILE A 58 1.29 -8.70 -0.07
CA ILE A 58 2.68 -9.10 -0.29
C ILE A 58 3.64 -7.91 -0.19
N PHE A 59 4.90 -8.21 0.08
CA PHE A 59 6.07 -7.34 -0.11
C PHE A 59 7.22 -8.19 -0.66
N VAL A 60 8.33 -7.57 -1.09
CA VAL A 60 9.48 -8.23 -1.72
C VAL A 60 10.78 -7.85 -1.03
N GLU A 61 11.87 -8.57 -1.32
CA GLU A 61 13.19 -8.35 -0.70
C GLU A 61 13.71 -6.91 -0.85
N VAL A 62 13.37 -6.22 -1.95
CA VAL A 62 13.76 -4.80 -2.15
C VAL A 62 13.03 -3.82 -1.24
N ASN A 63 11.97 -4.24 -0.53
CA ASN A 63 11.26 -3.44 0.47
C ASN A 63 12.02 -3.46 1.80
N LYS A 64 13.14 -2.74 1.84
CA LYS A 64 14.11 -2.76 2.94
C LYS A 64 13.49 -2.45 4.30
N ILE A 65 12.60 -1.46 4.40
CA ILE A 65 12.03 -1.07 5.71
C ILE A 65 11.16 -2.20 6.27
N LEU A 66 10.33 -2.82 5.43
CA LEU A 66 9.50 -3.96 5.85
C LEU A 66 10.36 -5.19 6.16
N VAL A 67 11.31 -5.53 5.31
CA VAL A 67 12.19 -6.70 5.48
C VAL A 67 13.07 -6.57 6.73
N ASP A 68 13.65 -5.39 6.97
CA ASP A 68 14.45 -5.14 8.17
C ASP A 68 13.59 -5.22 9.42
N ALA A 69 12.36 -4.71 9.39
CA ALA A 69 11.42 -4.81 10.51
C ALA A 69 11.01 -6.26 10.79
N VAL A 70 10.75 -7.07 9.76
CA VAL A 70 10.45 -8.50 9.91
C VAL A 70 11.59 -9.23 10.62
N LYS A 71 12.83 -8.98 10.19
CA LYS A 71 14.04 -9.55 10.81
C LYS A 71 14.22 -9.08 12.25
N GLU A 72 14.16 -7.77 12.48
CA GLU A 72 14.35 -7.14 13.80
C GLU A 72 13.33 -7.64 14.83
N PHE A 73 12.07 -7.83 14.41
CA PHE A 73 11.00 -8.26 15.30
C PHE A 73 10.79 -9.78 15.33
N GLY A 74 11.64 -10.56 14.64
CA GLY A 74 11.54 -12.02 14.60
C GLY A 74 10.19 -12.53 14.08
N LEU A 75 9.61 -11.84 13.09
CA LEU A 75 8.34 -12.24 12.48
C LEU A 75 8.61 -13.36 11.46
N SER A 76 7.86 -14.46 11.53
CA SER A 76 7.95 -15.53 10.52
C SER A 76 7.31 -15.09 9.20
N THR A 77 7.94 -15.46 8.10
CA THR A 77 7.37 -15.28 6.76
C THR A 77 6.73 -16.56 6.27
N GLY A 78 5.82 -16.48 5.30
CA GLY A 78 5.02 -17.63 4.89
C GLY A 78 5.79 -18.83 4.34
N ASP A 79 7.07 -18.66 3.99
CA ASP A 79 7.98 -19.77 3.62
C ASP A 79 8.38 -20.63 4.85
N ASP A 80 8.30 -20.09 6.07
CA ASP A 80 8.68 -20.78 7.31
C ASP A 80 7.53 -21.60 7.94
N ASP A 81 6.28 -21.34 7.57
CA ASP A 81 5.07 -21.90 8.25
C ASP A 81 4.01 -22.43 7.27
N GLY A 82 4.35 -22.60 5.98
CA GLY A 82 3.43 -23.18 4.99
C GLY A 82 2.13 -22.37 4.78
N THR A 83 2.13 -21.07 5.05
CA THR A 83 0.93 -20.22 4.85
C THR A 83 0.72 -19.81 3.38
N TYR A 84 1.78 -19.98 2.57
CA TYR A 84 1.76 -20.11 1.11
C TYR A 84 1.94 -21.56 0.65
N ALA A 85 1.62 -22.55 1.49
CA ALA A 85 1.52 -23.92 1.03
C ALA A 85 0.61 -23.91 -0.20
N SER A 86 1.23 -24.26 -1.33
CA SER A 86 0.69 -24.28 -2.67
C SER A 86 -0.77 -24.72 -2.68
N ALA A 87 -1.54 -24.25 -3.65
CA ALA A 87 -2.85 -24.83 -3.98
C ALA A 87 -2.81 -26.38 -4.00
N GLY A 88 -1.65 -26.97 -4.32
CA GLY A 88 -1.35 -28.40 -4.32
C GLY A 88 -0.84 -29.04 -3.01
N ALA A 89 -0.43 -28.30 -1.98
CA ALA A 89 0.30 -28.82 -0.81
C ALA A 89 -0.56 -29.54 0.25
N GLY A 90 -1.42 -30.46 -0.20
CA GLY A 90 -2.09 -31.45 0.63
C GLY A 90 -2.13 -32.76 -0.12
N ASP A 91 -1.27 -33.69 0.32
CA ASP A 91 -1.10 -35.13 0.07
C ASP A 91 -1.30 -35.75 -1.33
N ASP A 92 -1.91 -35.10 -2.34
CA ASP A 92 -2.24 -35.74 -3.62
C ASP A 92 -1.97 -34.89 -4.90
N ASP A 93 -1.57 -33.62 -4.83
CA ASP A 93 -1.32 -32.76 -6.03
C ASP A 93 0.01 -31.99 -5.91
N ASP A 94 1.15 -32.64 -6.18
CA ASP A 94 2.51 -32.03 -6.20
C ASP A 94 2.75 -31.04 -7.38
N ALA A 95 1.70 -30.50 -8.00
CA ALA A 95 1.83 -29.58 -9.13
C ALA A 95 2.15 -28.15 -8.64
N PRO A 96 3.14 -27.46 -9.23
CA PRO A 96 3.44 -26.07 -8.87
C PRO A 96 2.26 -25.15 -9.20
N ASP A 97 2.02 -24.16 -8.34
CA ASP A 97 0.97 -23.16 -8.57
C ASP A 97 1.08 -22.56 -9.97
N THR A 98 -0.04 -22.46 -10.68
CA THR A 98 -0.07 -22.02 -12.07
C THR A 98 -0.60 -20.59 -12.22
N LEU A 99 0.04 -19.83 -13.11
CA LEU A 99 -0.33 -18.46 -13.47
C LEU A 99 -0.91 -18.43 -14.88
N GLY A 100 -2.05 -17.76 -15.04
CA GLY A 100 -2.69 -17.47 -16.32
C GLY A 100 -2.94 -15.99 -16.51
N ILE A 101 -2.80 -15.49 -17.74
CA ILE A 101 -3.21 -14.14 -18.13
C ILE A 101 -4.39 -14.23 -19.09
N TRP A 102 -5.55 -13.75 -18.66
CA TRP A 102 -6.83 -13.79 -19.36
C TRP A 102 -7.15 -12.44 -20.01
N ASN A 103 -7.52 -12.43 -21.28
CA ASN A 103 -7.89 -11.19 -21.99
C ASN A 103 -9.41 -10.96 -22.12
N GLY A 104 -10.24 -11.80 -21.46
CA GLY A 104 -11.70 -11.79 -21.64
C GLY A 104 -12.22 -12.84 -22.63
N HIS A 105 -11.34 -13.51 -23.38
CA HIS A 105 -11.69 -14.53 -24.37
C HIS A 105 -10.79 -15.77 -24.33
N GLU A 106 -9.48 -15.58 -24.14
CA GLU A 106 -8.51 -16.67 -24.05
C GLU A 106 -7.38 -16.35 -23.06
N PHE A 107 -6.65 -17.39 -22.64
CA PHE A 107 -5.39 -17.22 -21.93
C PHE A 107 -4.27 -16.89 -22.90
N VAL A 108 -3.81 -15.63 -22.91
CA VAL A 108 -2.67 -15.20 -23.75
C VAL A 108 -1.32 -15.69 -23.23
N PHE A 109 -1.31 -16.14 -21.97
CA PHE A 109 -0.20 -16.80 -21.31
C PHE A 109 -0.73 -17.76 -20.24
N SER A 110 -0.11 -18.93 -20.13
CA SER A 110 -0.29 -19.86 -19.01
C SER A 110 1.02 -20.61 -18.74
N GLY A 111 1.36 -20.79 -17.47
CA GLY A 111 2.57 -21.51 -17.06
C GLY A 111 2.73 -21.60 -15.54
N PRO A 112 3.80 -22.22 -15.04
CA PRO A 112 4.13 -22.20 -13.61
C PRO A 112 4.31 -20.76 -13.12
N SER A 113 3.94 -20.50 -11.86
CA SER A 113 4.10 -19.19 -11.21
C SER A 113 5.57 -18.81 -11.07
N ASP A 114 6.46 -19.79 -10.89
CA ASP A 114 7.90 -19.66 -11.02
C ASP A 114 8.32 -19.90 -12.48
N LEU A 115 8.57 -18.82 -13.23
CA LEU A 115 8.95 -18.92 -14.64
C LEU A 115 10.22 -19.77 -14.82
N SER A 116 10.02 -21.03 -15.24
CA SER A 116 11.06 -21.97 -15.56
C SER A 116 11.91 -21.48 -16.74
N TRP A 117 13.08 -22.09 -16.96
CA TRP A 117 13.94 -21.72 -18.08
C TRP A 117 13.28 -21.95 -19.46
N TRP A 118 12.39 -22.95 -19.57
CA TRP A 118 11.63 -23.23 -20.78
C TRP A 118 10.58 -22.14 -21.04
N ASP A 119 9.95 -21.62 -20.00
CA ASP A 119 8.98 -20.53 -20.12
C ASP A 119 9.66 -19.23 -20.52
N ARG A 120 10.88 -18.99 -20.03
CA ARG A 120 11.73 -17.87 -20.51
C ARG A 120 12.04 -18.00 -22.00
N ALA A 121 12.31 -19.21 -22.51
CA ALA A 121 12.52 -19.43 -23.93
C ALA A 121 11.24 -19.20 -24.76
N LYS A 122 10.07 -19.66 -24.29
CA LYS A 122 8.77 -19.37 -24.92
C LYS A 122 8.46 -17.87 -24.96
N LEU A 123 8.72 -17.17 -23.86
CA LEU A 123 8.57 -15.71 -23.78
C LEU A 123 9.49 -15.00 -24.78
N LEU A 124 10.75 -15.43 -24.91
CA LEU A 124 11.68 -14.88 -25.90
C LEU A 124 11.25 -15.19 -27.33
N TRP A 125 10.69 -16.38 -27.58
CA TRP A 125 10.19 -16.76 -28.90
C TRP A 125 8.97 -15.93 -29.31
N LYS A 126 7.99 -15.75 -28.40
CA LYS A 126 6.77 -14.98 -28.67
C LYS A 126 7.02 -13.46 -28.71
N TYR A 127 7.85 -12.94 -27.81
CA TYR A 127 8.00 -11.50 -27.58
C TYR A 127 9.38 -10.94 -27.95
N GLY A 128 10.28 -11.75 -28.50
CA GLY A 128 11.65 -11.35 -28.81
C GLY A 128 12.40 -10.89 -27.55
N LEU A 129 13.19 -9.82 -27.67
CA LEU A 129 13.97 -9.26 -26.55
C LEU A 129 13.15 -8.41 -25.57
N ALA A 130 11.83 -8.29 -25.73
CA ALA A 130 11.00 -7.44 -24.88
C ALA A 130 11.12 -7.76 -23.37
N PRO A 131 11.07 -9.03 -22.91
CA PRO A 131 11.24 -9.34 -21.48
C PRO A 131 12.58 -8.86 -20.90
N ILE A 132 13.67 -9.03 -21.66
CA ILE A 132 15.02 -8.60 -21.24
C ILE A 132 15.10 -7.07 -21.17
N LYS A 133 14.55 -6.37 -22.17
CA LYS A 133 14.50 -4.90 -22.19
C LYS A 133 13.67 -4.37 -21.02
N THR A 134 12.52 -4.98 -20.72
CA THR A 134 11.69 -4.61 -19.57
C THR A 134 12.44 -4.79 -18.26
N MET A 135 13.11 -5.92 -18.04
CA MET A 135 13.88 -6.14 -16.80
C MET A 135 15.06 -5.19 -16.66
N ARG A 136 15.72 -4.83 -17.76
CA ARG A 136 16.79 -3.81 -17.76
C ARG A 136 16.24 -2.43 -17.43
N LEU A 137 15.12 -2.04 -18.05
CA LEU A 137 14.45 -0.76 -17.78
C LEU A 137 13.98 -0.69 -16.33
N MET A 138 13.32 -1.75 -15.84
CA MET A 138 12.88 -1.87 -14.45
C MET A 138 14.05 -1.70 -13.49
N ARG A 139 15.14 -2.45 -13.64
CA ARG A 139 16.31 -2.34 -12.75
C ARG A 139 16.92 -0.95 -12.74
N ALA A 140 16.99 -0.29 -13.90
CA ALA A 140 17.50 1.07 -14.00
C ALA A 140 16.59 2.07 -13.28
N THR A 141 15.28 1.98 -13.47
CA THR A 141 14.29 2.87 -12.84
C THR A 141 14.19 2.63 -11.34
N VAL A 142 14.04 1.37 -10.90
CA VAL A 142 13.97 1.02 -9.48
C VAL A 142 15.31 1.31 -8.77
N GLY A 143 16.44 1.10 -9.43
CA GLY A 143 17.76 1.47 -8.90
C GLY A 143 17.85 2.94 -8.50
N ARG A 144 17.37 3.85 -9.37
CA ARG A 144 17.29 5.29 -9.07
C ARG A 144 16.35 5.59 -7.90
N PHE A 145 15.20 4.93 -7.83
CA PHE A 145 14.29 5.07 -6.69
C PHE A 145 14.96 4.66 -5.37
N LEU A 146 15.75 3.58 -5.37
CA LEU A 146 16.43 3.10 -4.17
C LEU A 146 17.52 4.08 -3.65
N GLU A 147 18.05 4.97 -4.48
CA GLU A 147 18.97 6.04 -4.04
C GLU A 147 18.31 6.99 -3.03
N MET A 148 16.98 7.15 -3.08
CA MET A 148 16.22 8.00 -2.15
C MET A 148 16.22 7.50 -0.70
N TYR A 149 16.73 6.29 -0.43
CA TYR A 149 16.86 5.72 0.93
C TYR A 149 18.16 6.12 1.62
N GLN A 150 19.10 6.72 0.88
CA GLN A 150 20.49 6.93 1.30
C GLN A 150 20.92 8.40 1.14
N GLU A 151 21.96 8.80 1.87
CA GLU A 151 22.66 10.07 1.65
C GLU A 151 23.25 10.11 0.22
N PRO A 152 23.28 11.28 -0.45
CA PRO A 152 22.90 12.61 0.06
C PRO A 152 21.40 12.95 -0.10
N TYR A 153 20.57 12.01 -0.55
CA TYR A 153 19.16 12.29 -0.89
C TYR A 153 18.21 12.13 0.31
N PHE A 154 18.51 11.22 1.24
CA PHE A 154 17.76 11.02 2.47
C PHE A 154 18.35 11.83 3.62
N PRO A 155 17.55 12.56 4.43
CA PRO A 155 16.12 12.79 4.25
C PRO A 155 15.85 13.87 3.17
N PHE A 156 14.72 13.76 2.48
CA PHE A 156 14.30 14.73 1.48
C PHE A 156 13.15 15.61 1.98
N ARG A 157 13.26 16.93 1.79
CA ARG A 157 12.22 17.91 2.17
C ARG A 157 11.10 18.04 1.14
N SER A 158 11.38 17.67 -0.09
CA SER A 158 10.46 17.73 -1.22
C SER A 158 10.58 16.44 -2.03
N LEU A 159 9.47 15.70 -2.12
CA LEU A 159 9.43 14.47 -2.93
C LEU A 159 9.66 14.78 -4.42
N SER A 160 9.13 15.91 -4.90
CA SER A 160 9.35 16.39 -6.27
C SER A 160 10.82 16.65 -6.57
N GLU A 161 11.52 17.33 -5.66
CA GLU A 161 12.95 17.61 -5.84
C GLU A 161 13.79 16.34 -5.76
N ALA A 162 13.50 15.44 -4.79
CA ALA A 162 14.20 14.18 -4.67
C ALA A 162 14.03 13.31 -5.92
N ALA A 163 12.80 13.17 -6.43
CA ALA A 163 12.51 12.43 -7.67
C ALA A 163 13.23 13.05 -8.88
N ALA A 164 13.34 14.38 -8.94
CA ALA A 164 14.12 15.07 -9.96
C ALA A 164 15.62 14.78 -9.84
N GLN A 165 16.17 14.84 -8.64
CA GLN A 165 17.59 14.64 -8.37
C GLN A 165 18.06 13.22 -8.67
N VAL A 166 17.24 12.20 -8.40
CA VAL A 166 17.56 10.80 -8.77
C VAL A 166 17.20 10.47 -10.22
N GLY A 167 16.70 11.44 -11.00
CA GLY A 167 16.44 11.28 -12.43
C GLY A 167 15.22 10.41 -12.77
N LEU A 168 14.14 10.52 -11.98
CA LEU A 168 12.90 9.78 -12.18
C LEU A 168 11.81 10.53 -12.96
N LEU A 169 12.00 11.82 -13.27
CA LEU A 169 10.96 12.64 -13.93
C LEU A 169 10.46 12.04 -15.24
N ASN A 170 11.34 11.47 -16.07
CA ASN A 170 10.90 10.84 -17.33
C ASN A 170 9.98 9.64 -17.09
N ALA A 171 10.20 8.89 -16.01
CA ALA A 171 9.37 7.74 -15.65
C ALA A 171 8.01 8.18 -15.09
N THR A 172 7.99 9.24 -14.27
CA THR A 172 6.74 9.74 -13.69
C THR A 172 5.94 10.62 -14.65
N ALA A 173 6.56 11.24 -15.66
CA ALA A 173 5.91 12.18 -16.58
C ALA A 173 5.23 11.53 -17.79
N ALA A 174 5.49 10.25 -18.04
CA ALA A 174 4.92 9.49 -19.17
C ALA A 174 3.99 8.40 -18.67
N THR A 175 3.02 8.00 -19.49
CA THR A 175 2.22 6.81 -19.22
C THR A 175 3.12 5.57 -19.27
N GLY A 176 2.68 4.48 -18.65
CA GLY A 176 3.36 3.19 -18.69
C GLY A 176 3.55 2.71 -20.11
N GLU A 177 2.53 2.87 -20.95
CA GLU A 177 2.59 2.55 -22.37
C GLU A 177 3.66 3.36 -23.11
N GLU A 178 3.67 4.69 -22.94
CA GLU A 178 4.66 5.57 -23.56
C GLU A 178 6.08 5.28 -23.08
N PHE A 179 6.25 5.06 -21.77
CA PHE A 179 7.54 4.79 -21.16
C PHE A 179 8.12 3.45 -21.62
N LEU A 180 7.29 2.41 -21.73
CA LEU A 180 7.67 1.11 -22.28
C LEU A 180 8.07 1.23 -23.76
N ARG A 181 7.27 1.96 -24.56
CA ARG A 181 7.56 2.21 -25.98
C ARG A 181 8.90 2.94 -26.17
N GLN A 182 9.17 3.97 -25.36
CA GLN A 182 10.45 4.69 -25.35
C GLN A 182 11.63 3.78 -24.95
N GLY A 183 11.40 2.80 -24.06
CA GLY A 183 12.36 1.75 -23.73
C GLY A 183 12.55 0.68 -24.82
N GLY A 184 11.83 0.77 -25.95
CA GLY A 184 11.88 -0.18 -27.04
C GLY A 184 11.24 -1.54 -26.73
N ILE A 185 10.28 -1.57 -25.80
CA ILE A 185 9.42 -2.72 -25.49
C ILE A 185 8.25 -2.72 -26.48
N GLY A 186 7.97 -3.88 -27.09
CA GLY A 186 6.89 -4.04 -28.06
C GLY A 186 5.51 -4.03 -27.41
N GLU A 187 4.51 -3.55 -28.15
CA GLU A 187 3.12 -3.39 -27.69
C GLU A 187 2.49 -4.70 -27.20
N SER A 188 2.75 -5.83 -27.88
CA SER A 188 2.20 -7.13 -27.47
C SER A 188 2.67 -7.56 -26.10
N PHE A 189 3.96 -7.42 -25.77
CA PHE A 189 4.48 -7.75 -24.45
C PHE A 189 4.01 -6.76 -23.38
N ALA A 190 3.95 -5.46 -23.72
CA ALA A 190 3.43 -4.43 -22.85
C ALA A 190 1.98 -4.75 -22.46
N ARG A 191 1.10 -4.91 -23.45
CA ARG A 191 -0.31 -5.26 -23.25
C ARG A 191 -0.45 -6.62 -22.56
N GLU A 192 0.14 -7.69 -23.06
CA GLU A 192 -0.18 -9.03 -22.57
C GLU A 192 0.46 -9.33 -21.21
N VAL A 193 1.66 -8.84 -20.91
CA VAL A 193 2.39 -9.22 -19.69
C VAL A 193 2.52 -8.08 -18.71
N VAL A 194 2.99 -6.91 -19.15
CA VAL A 194 3.25 -5.79 -18.23
C VAL A 194 1.94 -5.23 -17.68
N GLN A 195 0.91 -5.10 -18.51
CA GLN A 195 -0.41 -4.61 -18.07
C GLN A 195 -1.10 -5.56 -17.08
N ALA A 196 -0.91 -6.87 -17.22
CA ALA A 196 -1.43 -7.83 -16.24
C ALA A 196 -0.87 -7.54 -14.84
N SER A 197 0.41 -7.17 -14.77
CA SER A 197 1.05 -6.76 -13.52
C SER A 197 0.50 -5.43 -12.98
N THR A 198 0.30 -4.42 -13.82
CA THR A 198 -0.26 -3.14 -13.36
C THR A 198 -1.73 -3.28 -12.92
N ARG A 199 -2.49 -4.15 -13.55
CA ARG A 199 -3.90 -4.41 -13.20
C ARG A 199 -4.06 -5.16 -11.89
N VAL A 200 -3.22 -6.15 -11.59
CA VAL A 200 -3.30 -6.85 -10.29
C VAL A 200 -2.79 -6.00 -9.13
N ASN A 201 -1.75 -5.20 -9.35
CA ASN A 201 -1.15 -4.39 -8.28
C ASN A 201 -1.88 -3.05 -8.07
N TYR A 202 -2.33 -2.41 -9.15
CA TYR A 202 -2.87 -1.05 -9.14
C TYR A 202 -4.22 -0.89 -9.85
N ALA A 203 -4.86 -1.99 -10.31
CA ALA A 203 -6.16 -1.94 -10.99
C ALA A 203 -6.22 -0.89 -12.12
N GLN A 204 -5.08 -0.66 -12.76
CA GLN A 204 -4.87 0.40 -13.73
C GLN A 204 -4.22 -0.13 -15.01
N ASN A 205 -4.64 0.43 -16.14
CA ASN A 205 -4.16 0.08 -17.47
C ASN A 205 -2.93 0.92 -17.85
N LEU A 206 -2.10 0.40 -18.75
CA LEU A 206 -0.86 1.05 -19.20
C LEU A 206 -1.04 2.44 -19.84
N PRO A 207 -2.14 2.73 -20.55
CA PRO A 207 -2.38 4.09 -21.07
C PRO A 207 -2.70 5.13 -19.97
N LEU A 208 -2.88 4.72 -18.71
CA LEU A 208 -3.28 5.60 -17.61
C LEU A 208 -2.22 5.70 -16.52
N ILE A 209 -1.70 4.56 -16.06
CA ILE A 209 -0.69 4.49 -14.99
C ILE A 209 0.64 5.05 -15.47
N ASP A 210 1.44 5.67 -14.60
CA ASP A 210 2.74 6.24 -14.96
C ASP A 210 3.84 5.17 -15.16
N GLY A 211 4.93 5.57 -15.81
CA GLY A 211 6.07 4.70 -16.12
C GLY A 211 6.86 4.21 -14.89
N LEU A 212 6.98 5.01 -13.83
CA LEU A 212 7.65 4.59 -12.58
C LEU A 212 6.85 3.47 -11.91
N THR A 213 5.55 3.68 -11.68
CA THR A 213 4.69 2.67 -11.06
C THR A 213 4.61 1.41 -11.91
N THR A 214 4.58 1.55 -13.24
CA THR A 214 4.67 0.42 -14.17
C THR A 214 5.93 -0.43 -13.94
N MET A 215 7.10 0.21 -13.73
CA MET A 215 8.33 -0.52 -13.45
C MET A 215 8.34 -1.14 -12.06
N VAL A 216 7.74 -0.50 -11.06
CA VAL A 216 7.57 -1.07 -9.71
C VAL A 216 6.74 -2.36 -9.76
N CYS A 217 5.67 -2.41 -10.56
CA CYS A 217 4.87 -3.62 -10.76
C CYS A 217 5.69 -4.78 -11.36
N MET A 218 6.75 -4.48 -12.12
CA MET A 218 7.65 -5.49 -12.67
C MET A 218 8.75 -5.95 -11.70
N ALA A 219 8.87 -5.30 -10.54
CA ALA A 219 9.85 -5.62 -9.49
C ALA A 219 9.29 -6.55 -8.40
N ALA A 220 8.07 -7.06 -8.55
CA ALA A 220 7.36 -7.86 -7.54
C ALA A 220 7.81 -9.33 -7.44
N GLN A 221 8.99 -9.69 -7.95
CA GLN A 221 9.50 -11.07 -7.89
C GLN A 221 9.98 -11.41 -6.46
N GLY A 222 9.70 -12.64 -6.00
CA GLY A 222 10.05 -13.09 -4.64
C GLY A 222 9.13 -12.50 -3.58
N ALA A 223 7.84 -12.41 -3.91
CA ALA A 223 6.81 -11.90 -3.02
C ALA A 223 6.67 -12.78 -1.77
N MET A 224 6.59 -12.14 -0.61
CA MET A 224 6.43 -12.77 0.70
C MET A 224 5.37 -12.03 1.54
N SER A 225 4.93 -12.66 2.63
CA SER A 225 4.11 -12.03 3.67
C SER A 225 4.47 -12.58 5.04
N VAL A 226 4.04 -11.85 6.06
CA VAL A 226 4.17 -12.27 7.47
C VAL A 226 3.05 -13.25 7.80
N ALA A 227 3.41 -14.37 8.43
CA ALA A 227 2.44 -15.34 8.93
C ALA A 227 1.44 -14.64 9.87
N GLY A 228 0.14 -14.86 9.66
CA GLY A 228 -0.92 -14.18 10.44
C GLY A 228 -1.21 -12.73 10.05
N GLY A 229 -0.45 -12.15 9.11
CA GLY A 229 -0.77 -10.88 8.47
C GLY A 229 0.35 -9.83 8.55
N ASN A 230 0.52 -9.08 7.46
CA ASN A 230 1.50 -8.01 7.29
C ASN A 230 1.28 -6.83 8.26
N TRP A 231 0.05 -6.65 8.76
CA TRP A 231 -0.27 -5.63 9.77
C TRP A 231 0.56 -5.78 11.05
N ARG A 232 1.04 -7.00 11.34
CA ARG A 232 1.90 -7.31 12.49
C ARG A 232 3.21 -6.53 12.46
N ILE A 233 3.76 -6.22 11.28
CA ILE A 233 4.95 -5.36 11.13
C ILE A 233 4.69 -4.00 11.79
N PHE A 234 3.55 -3.39 11.48
CA PHE A 234 3.17 -2.07 11.97
C PHE A 234 2.81 -2.09 13.46
N SER A 235 2.16 -3.14 13.94
CA SER A 235 1.92 -3.34 15.37
C SER A 235 3.25 -3.43 16.13
N SER A 236 4.22 -4.21 15.63
CA SER A 236 5.54 -4.34 16.25
C SER A 236 6.31 -3.03 16.26
N MET A 237 6.27 -2.25 15.18
CA MET A 237 6.85 -0.89 15.12
C MET A 237 6.30 0.03 16.22
N LEU A 238 4.98 0.05 16.43
CA LEU A 238 4.34 0.85 17.47
C LEU A 238 4.73 0.40 18.88
N SER A 239 4.76 -0.92 19.12
CA SER A 239 5.19 -1.49 20.39
C SER A 239 6.65 -1.16 20.70
N ALA A 240 7.54 -1.29 19.72
CA ALA A 240 8.96 -0.96 19.86
C ALA A 240 9.18 0.54 20.14
N ALA A 241 8.37 1.41 19.53
CA ALA A 241 8.36 2.84 19.79
C ALA A 241 7.83 3.23 21.18
N LYS A 242 7.25 2.27 21.93
CA LYS A 242 6.49 2.51 23.17
C LYS A 242 5.42 3.59 22.99
N ALA A 243 4.78 3.62 21.81
CA ALA A 243 3.77 4.60 21.49
C ALA A 243 2.48 4.36 22.28
N ASN A 244 1.85 5.43 22.76
CA ASN A 244 0.50 5.39 23.31
C ASN A 244 -0.52 5.30 22.15
N VAL A 245 -0.89 4.08 21.78
CA VAL A 245 -1.82 3.83 20.67
C VAL A 245 -3.27 3.90 21.17
N ARG A 246 -4.05 4.81 20.58
CA ARG A 246 -5.48 5.02 20.86
C ARG A 246 -6.29 4.60 19.63
N ILE A 247 -6.69 3.33 19.59
CA ILE A 247 -7.64 2.80 18.60
C ILE A 247 -9.05 3.28 18.90
N ASN A 248 -9.98 3.11 17.96
CA ASN A 248 -11.36 3.62 18.08
C ASN A 248 -11.41 5.09 18.52
N THR A 249 -10.49 5.91 18.03
CA THR A 249 -10.39 7.34 18.39
C THR A 249 -10.23 8.16 17.13
N THR A 250 -11.29 8.85 16.73
CA THR A 250 -11.27 9.70 15.52
C THR A 250 -10.82 11.11 15.89
N VAL A 251 -9.75 11.57 15.25
CA VAL A 251 -9.35 12.99 15.28
C VAL A 251 -10.28 13.75 14.34
N THR A 252 -10.86 14.85 14.82
CA THR A 252 -11.82 15.67 14.05
C THR A 252 -11.24 17.04 13.68
N THR A 253 -10.42 17.62 14.56
CA THR A 253 -9.86 18.96 14.35
C THR A 253 -8.40 19.03 14.81
N LEU A 254 -7.59 19.72 14.02
CA LEU A 254 -6.24 20.17 14.37
C LEU A 254 -6.23 21.71 14.34
N ALA A 255 -6.22 22.32 15.52
CA ALA A 255 -6.18 23.78 15.66
C ALA A 255 -4.78 24.23 16.03
N ARG A 256 -4.17 25.09 15.24
CA ARG A 256 -2.83 25.62 15.54
C ARG A 256 -2.87 26.47 16.81
N HIS A 257 -1.96 26.17 17.74
CA HIS A 257 -1.91 26.87 19.03
C HIS A 257 -1.04 28.13 18.95
N PRO A 258 -1.43 29.27 19.57
CA PRO A 258 -0.67 30.53 19.49
C PRO A 258 0.78 30.44 20.00
N GLU A 259 1.03 29.58 21.01
CA GLU A 259 2.35 29.38 21.60
C GLU A 259 3.20 28.33 20.84
N GLY A 260 2.69 27.82 19.72
CA GLY A 260 3.30 26.74 18.94
C GLY A 260 2.63 25.39 19.18
N GLY A 261 2.81 24.47 18.22
CA GLY A 261 2.13 23.18 18.24
C GLY A 261 0.67 23.24 17.76
N TYR A 262 -0.03 22.14 18.01
CA TYR A 262 -1.44 21.98 17.65
C TYR A 262 -2.23 21.45 18.84
N MET A 263 -3.43 22.01 19.01
CA MET A 263 -4.48 21.44 19.84
C MET A 263 -5.31 20.47 19.01
N LEU A 264 -5.38 19.23 19.48
CA LEU A 264 -6.09 18.13 18.84
C LEU A 264 -7.42 17.90 19.54
N LEU A 265 -8.49 17.85 18.75
CA LEU A 265 -9.81 17.40 19.18
C LEU A 265 -10.09 16.00 18.60
N SER A 266 -10.61 15.13 19.45
CA SER A 266 -10.99 13.77 19.07
C SER A 266 -12.25 13.31 19.78
N ASN A 267 -12.85 12.24 19.28
CA ASN A 267 -13.97 11.56 19.89
C ASN A 267 -13.75 10.04 19.88
N ALA A 268 -14.45 9.34 20.77
CA ALA A 268 -14.54 7.89 20.71
C ALA A 268 -15.27 7.48 19.43
N ALA A 269 -14.69 6.56 18.67
CA ALA A 269 -15.27 6.00 17.47
C ALA A 269 -15.97 4.69 17.86
N PHE A 270 -17.26 4.73 18.20
CA PHE A 270 -18.06 3.50 18.33
C PHE A 270 -19.48 3.64 17.76
N ALA A 271 -19.65 2.95 16.62
CA ALA A 271 -20.60 1.88 16.33
C ALA A 271 -22.13 2.08 16.46
N ASP A 272 -22.63 3.27 16.79
CA ASP A 272 -24.03 3.58 16.51
C ASP A 272 -24.13 4.98 15.92
N LYS A 273 -24.71 5.11 14.73
CA LYS A 273 -24.87 6.42 14.08
C LYS A 273 -25.75 7.37 14.91
N ASP A 274 -26.50 6.82 15.86
CA ASP A 274 -27.43 7.51 16.75
C ASP A 274 -26.89 7.71 18.18
N ALA A 275 -25.69 7.22 18.51
CA ALA A 275 -25.08 7.45 19.82
C ALA A 275 -24.51 8.88 19.93
N ALA A 276 -24.74 9.53 21.08
CA ALA A 276 -24.21 10.86 21.36
C ALA A 276 -22.67 10.87 21.27
N VAL A 277 -22.13 11.72 20.41
CA VAL A 277 -20.68 11.86 20.22
C VAL A 277 -20.03 12.34 21.52
N THR A 278 -19.30 11.44 22.18
CA THR A 278 -18.53 11.79 23.39
C THR A 278 -17.19 12.36 22.94
N LEU A 279 -17.03 13.68 23.13
CA LEU A 279 -15.78 14.39 22.86
C LEU A 279 -14.74 14.06 23.94
N ASN A 280 -13.54 13.73 23.51
CA ASN A 280 -12.39 13.63 24.40
C ASN A 280 -11.88 15.05 24.75
N PRO A 281 -11.26 15.23 25.93
CA PRO A 281 -10.61 16.49 26.26
C PRO A 281 -9.59 16.92 25.19
N PRO A 282 -9.53 18.21 24.83
CA PRO A 282 -8.50 18.73 23.94
C PRO A 282 -7.11 18.38 24.45
N THR A 283 -6.23 17.92 23.56
CA THR A 283 -4.85 17.56 23.91
C THR A 283 -3.88 18.38 23.07
N HIS A 284 -2.87 18.98 23.69
CA HIS A 284 -1.84 19.75 23.00
C HIS A 284 -0.66 18.85 22.58
N PHE A 285 -0.12 19.10 21.40
CA PHE A 285 1.05 18.42 20.84
C PHE A 285 2.01 19.42 20.19
N ASP A 286 3.31 19.27 20.48
CA ASP A 286 4.36 20.10 19.86
C ASP A 286 4.50 19.83 18.37
N THR A 287 4.30 18.60 17.93
CA THR A 287 4.41 18.14 16.54
C THR A 287 3.32 17.13 16.21
N VAL A 288 2.69 17.29 15.05
CA VAL A 288 1.65 16.41 14.52
C VAL A 288 2.10 15.85 13.17
N ILE A 289 1.95 14.53 13.01
CA ILE A 289 2.18 13.84 11.74
C ILE A 289 0.84 13.28 11.27
N LEU A 290 0.27 13.88 10.23
CA LEU A 290 -0.92 13.39 9.54
C LEU A 290 -0.55 12.22 8.63
N ALA A 291 -0.69 11.01 9.17
CA ALA A 291 -0.39 9.75 8.49
C ALA A 291 -1.64 9.03 7.97
N ALA A 292 -2.45 9.74 7.20
CA ALA A 292 -3.61 9.22 6.46
C ALA A 292 -3.95 10.17 5.30
N PRO A 293 -4.53 9.69 4.17
CA PRO A 293 -4.97 10.58 3.11
C PRO A 293 -5.97 11.61 3.62
N HIS A 294 -5.61 12.90 3.51
CA HIS A 294 -6.37 13.99 4.13
C HIS A 294 -7.85 13.99 3.71
N GLN A 295 -8.12 13.76 2.43
CA GLN A 295 -9.47 13.69 1.85
C GLN A 295 -10.39 12.62 2.48
N PHE A 296 -9.82 11.56 3.07
CA PHE A 296 -10.59 10.52 3.78
C PHE A 296 -10.48 10.63 5.30
N ALA A 297 -9.56 11.46 5.80
CA ALA A 297 -9.39 11.70 7.22
C ALA A 297 -10.52 12.57 7.79
N ASN A 298 -11.21 13.39 7.00
CA ASN A 298 -12.29 14.25 7.51
C ASN A 298 -11.84 15.10 8.72
N ILE A 299 -10.60 15.60 8.67
CA ILE A 299 -10.00 16.42 9.72
C ILE A 299 -10.07 17.87 9.27
N THR A 300 -10.61 18.74 10.12
CA THR A 300 -10.54 20.18 9.89
C THR A 300 -9.22 20.71 10.44
N ILE A 301 -8.42 21.38 9.60
CA ILE A 301 -7.20 22.05 10.04
C ILE A 301 -7.47 23.55 10.11
N THR A 302 -7.29 24.15 11.30
CA THR A 302 -7.58 25.57 11.53
C THR A 302 -6.34 26.33 12.00
N SER A 303 -6.28 27.61 11.63
CA SER A 303 -5.22 28.55 12.04
C SER A 303 -5.83 29.79 12.67
N PRO A 304 -5.14 30.47 13.61
CA PRO A 304 -5.47 31.84 13.98
C PRO A 304 -5.46 32.77 12.77
N SER A 305 -6.32 33.78 12.78
CA SER A 305 -6.43 34.79 11.69
C SER A 305 -5.12 35.53 11.41
N SER A 306 -4.18 35.55 12.35
CA SER A 306 -2.85 36.14 12.24
C SER A 306 -1.85 35.29 11.42
N SER A 307 -2.20 34.06 11.05
CA SER A 307 -1.36 33.16 10.24
C SER A 307 -2.22 32.32 9.29
N PRO A 308 -2.87 32.92 8.28
CA PRO A 308 -3.96 32.28 7.52
C PRO A 308 -3.50 31.19 6.53
N ASN A 309 -2.21 31.12 6.19
CA ASN A 309 -1.71 30.21 5.17
C ASN A 309 -1.39 28.83 5.77
N ILE A 310 -2.38 27.97 5.89
CA ILE A 310 -2.16 26.53 6.09
C ILE A 310 -2.32 25.84 4.74
N HIS A 311 -1.27 25.12 4.31
CA HIS A 311 -1.36 24.25 3.14
C HIS A 311 -2.25 23.05 3.45
N ILE A 312 -3.35 22.92 2.71
CA ILE A 312 -4.24 21.76 2.76
C ILE A 312 -3.84 20.80 1.62
N PRO A 313 -3.59 19.51 1.89
CA PRO A 313 -3.22 18.57 0.84
C PRO A 313 -4.30 18.47 -0.25
N ASP A 314 -3.85 18.35 -1.49
CA ASP A 314 -4.70 18.27 -2.67
C ASP A 314 -5.58 17.00 -2.64
N THR A 315 -6.81 17.13 -3.14
CA THR A 315 -7.69 15.97 -3.38
C THR A 315 -7.28 15.29 -4.67
N ILE A 316 -7.03 13.98 -4.61
CA ILE A 316 -6.63 13.14 -5.74
C ILE A 316 -7.63 11.98 -5.94
N PRO A 317 -7.83 11.50 -7.18
CA PRO A 317 -8.75 10.40 -7.42
C PRO A 317 -8.13 9.07 -6.96
N TYR A 318 -8.92 8.23 -6.31
CA TYR A 318 -8.53 6.88 -5.86
C TYR A 318 -9.30 5.81 -6.63
N VAL A 319 -8.70 4.63 -6.72
CA VAL A 319 -9.35 3.43 -7.22
C VAL A 319 -10.28 2.87 -6.13
N THR A 320 -11.57 2.83 -6.45
CA THR A 320 -12.58 2.07 -5.70
C THR A 320 -12.44 0.59 -6.05
N LEU A 321 -11.71 -0.15 -5.23
CA LEU A 321 -11.45 -1.58 -5.45
C LEU A 321 -12.45 -2.42 -4.67
N HIS A 322 -13.13 -3.34 -5.35
CA HIS A 322 -13.95 -4.35 -4.71
C HIS A 322 -13.11 -5.62 -4.49
N VAL A 323 -13.08 -6.08 -3.25
CA VAL A 323 -12.41 -7.31 -2.82
C VAL A 323 -13.48 -8.29 -2.38
N THR A 324 -13.48 -9.48 -2.99
CA THR A 324 -14.35 -10.58 -2.59
C THR A 324 -13.47 -11.76 -2.18
N LEU A 325 -13.61 -12.20 -0.94
CA LEU A 325 -13.02 -13.42 -0.40
C LEU A 325 -14.11 -14.44 -0.23
N LEU A 326 -13.85 -15.70 -0.59
CA LEU A 326 -14.80 -16.78 -0.38
C LEU A 326 -14.13 -18.11 -0.10
N ALA A 327 -14.89 -19.02 0.52
CA ALA A 327 -14.53 -20.42 0.67
C ALA A 327 -15.53 -21.31 -0.06
N SER A 328 -15.05 -22.29 -0.81
CA SER A 328 -15.91 -23.25 -1.54
C SER A 328 -15.25 -24.62 -1.65
N PRO A 329 -16.01 -25.73 -1.58
CA PRO A 329 -15.48 -27.05 -1.95
C PRO A 329 -15.21 -27.20 -3.45
N ARG A 330 -15.68 -26.28 -4.31
CA ARG A 330 -15.52 -26.34 -5.77
C ARG A 330 -14.22 -25.69 -6.23
N ARG A 331 -13.65 -26.23 -7.32
CA ARG A 331 -12.60 -25.60 -8.11
C ARG A 331 -13.20 -24.58 -9.09
N LEU A 332 -12.36 -23.70 -9.63
CA LEU A 332 -12.75 -22.81 -10.73
C LEU A 332 -13.23 -23.62 -11.94
N ASN A 333 -14.34 -23.19 -12.53
CA ASN A 333 -14.99 -23.84 -13.67
C ASN A 333 -14.24 -23.56 -14.98
N PRO A 334 -13.70 -24.58 -15.69
CA PRO A 334 -13.03 -24.38 -16.97
C PRO A 334 -13.89 -23.68 -18.02
N ALA A 335 -15.19 -23.95 -18.04
CA ALA A 335 -16.10 -23.38 -19.03
C ALA A 335 -16.23 -21.84 -18.90
N PHE A 336 -16.08 -21.30 -17.68
CA PHE A 336 -16.07 -19.85 -17.44
C PHE A 336 -14.94 -19.15 -18.21
N PHE A 337 -13.81 -19.83 -18.39
CA PHE A 337 -12.64 -19.33 -19.11
C PHE A 337 -12.52 -19.91 -20.53
N SER A 338 -13.64 -20.37 -21.11
CA SER A 338 -13.67 -20.97 -22.45
C SER A 338 -12.70 -22.14 -22.64
N LEU A 339 -12.37 -22.84 -21.55
CA LEU A 339 -11.51 -24.02 -21.58
C LEU A 339 -12.34 -25.31 -21.72
N PRO A 340 -11.79 -26.36 -22.35
CA PRO A 340 -12.42 -27.69 -22.35
C PRO A 340 -12.70 -28.20 -20.92
N PRO A 341 -13.78 -28.98 -20.68
CA PRO A 341 -14.21 -29.39 -19.34
C PRO A 341 -13.16 -30.11 -18.48
N SER A 342 -12.19 -30.79 -19.09
CA SER A 342 -11.12 -31.51 -18.38
C SER A 342 -9.84 -30.68 -18.17
N SER A 343 -9.85 -29.39 -18.50
CA SER A 343 -8.67 -28.53 -18.40
C SER A 343 -8.45 -28.05 -16.97
N HIS A 344 -7.19 -27.93 -16.57
CA HIS A 344 -6.84 -27.23 -15.33
C HIS A 344 -6.94 -25.72 -15.54
N VAL A 345 -7.74 -25.04 -14.72
CA VAL A 345 -7.76 -23.57 -14.68
C VAL A 345 -6.57 -23.08 -13.85
N PRO A 346 -5.81 -22.07 -14.30
CA PRO A 346 -4.72 -21.52 -13.51
C PRO A 346 -5.14 -21.06 -12.11
N ASP A 347 -4.31 -21.31 -11.10
CA ASP A 347 -4.57 -20.95 -9.70
C ASP A 347 -4.60 -19.44 -9.48
N THR A 348 -3.72 -18.72 -10.18
CA THR A 348 -3.73 -17.27 -10.25
C THR A 348 -4.07 -16.82 -11.67
N ILE A 349 -5.14 -16.07 -11.79
CA ILE A 349 -5.64 -15.51 -13.04
C ILE A 349 -5.53 -14.00 -12.97
N LEU A 350 -4.61 -13.45 -13.76
CA LEU A 350 -4.48 -12.02 -14.00
C LEU A 350 -5.22 -11.64 -15.27
N THR A 351 -5.59 -10.37 -15.40
CA THR A 351 -6.29 -9.91 -16.62
C THR A 351 -5.49 -8.90 -17.42
N THR A 352 -5.70 -8.90 -18.73
CA THR A 352 -5.29 -7.84 -19.64
C THR A 352 -6.44 -7.46 -20.57
N LEU A 353 -6.24 -6.40 -21.35
CA LEU A 353 -7.17 -5.96 -22.39
C LEU A 353 -6.95 -6.78 -23.67
N ALA A 354 -8.04 -7.09 -24.36
CA ALA A 354 -7.97 -7.63 -25.71
C ALA A 354 -7.40 -6.57 -26.68
N PRO A 355 -6.81 -6.96 -27.83
CA PRO A 355 -6.19 -6.03 -28.76
C PRO A 355 -7.13 -4.95 -29.32
N ASP A 356 -8.44 -5.21 -29.34
CA ASP A 356 -9.48 -4.32 -29.83
C ASP A 356 -10.10 -3.44 -28.72
N GLU A 357 -9.60 -3.51 -27.49
CA GLU A 357 -10.12 -2.76 -26.35
C GLU A 357 -9.23 -1.57 -25.99
N THR A 358 -9.83 -0.38 -25.97
CA THR A 358 -9.16 0.85 -25.54
C THR A 358 -9.93 1.47 -24.36
N PRO A 359 -9.25 1.92 -23.30
CA PRO A 359 -9.92 2.54 -22.16
C PRO A 359 -10.70 3.82 -22.46
N ASP A 360 -10.47 4.51 -23.58
CA ASP A 360 -11.14 5.75 -24.02
C ASP A 360 -11.30 6.80 -22.90
N GLY A 361 -10.24 7.00 -22.12
CA GLY A 361 -10.23 7.95 -20.99
C GLY A 361 -10.99 7.50 -19.73
N LYS A 362 -11.60 6.31 -19.73
CA LYS A 362 -12.23 5.70 -18.55
C LYS A 362 -11.15 5.17 -17.61
N ARG A 363 -11.12 5.70 -16.40
CA ARG A 363 -10.13 5.34 -15.39
C ARG A 363 -10.25 3.90 -14.89
N GLN A 364 -11.48 3.39 -14.76
CA GLN A 364 -11.77 2.05 -14.27
C GLN A 364 -12.29 1.13 -15.39
N PHE A 365 -11.52 1.05 -16.48
CA PHE A 365 -11.86 0.21 -17.62
C PHE A 365 -11.30 -1.21 -17.46
N VAL A 366 -12.18 -2.21 -17.35
CA VAL A 366 -11.77 -3.61 -17.16
C VAL A 366 -11.87 -4.48 -18.40
N GLY A 367 -12.46 -3.97 -19.48
CA GLY A 367 -12.71 -4.74 -20.71
C GLY A 367 -13.66 -5.94 -20.48
N ARG A 368 -13.69 -6.84 -21.46
CA ARG A 368 -14.45 -8.10 -21.45
C ARG A 368 -14.07 -9.02 -20.30
N ALA A 369 -12.86 -8.88 -19.75
CA ALA A 369 -12.42 -9.66 -18.61
C ALA A 369 -13.33 -9.47 -17.38
N GLY A 370 -13.90 -8.28 -17.17
CA GLY A 370 -14.86 -8.02 -16.08
C GLY A 370 -14.26 -7.95 -14.66
N PHE A 371 -13.02 -8.38 -14.46
CA PHE A 371 -12.31 -8.35 -13.18
C PHE A 371 -10.81 -8.03 -13.37
N PHE A 372 -10.09 -7.76 -12.28
CA PHE A 372 -8.64 -7.50 -12.28
C PHE A 372 -7.82 -8.77 -12.00
N SER A 373 -8.23 -9.57 -11.01
CA SER A 373 -7.63 -10.87 -10.75
C SER A 373 -8.57 -11.83 -10.01
N ILE A 374 -8.35 -13.13 -10.19
CA ILE A 374 -8.89 -14.21 -9.37
C ILE A 374 -7.70 -15.04 -8.89
N SER A 375 -7.59 -15.27 -7.58
CA SER A 375 -6.50 -16.04 -7.00
C SER A 375 -7.05 -17.10 -6.06
N THR A 376 -6.69 -18.36 -6.31
CA THR A 376 -6.78 -19.47 -5.35
C THR A 376 -5.66 -19.28 -4.33
N LEU A 377 -6.01 -18.98 -3.09
CA LEU A 377 -5.02 -18.63 -2.05
C LEU A 377 -4.37 -19.87 -1.44
N ARG A 378 -5.20 -20.80 -0.97
CA ARG A 378 -4.82 -22.07 -0.34
C ARG A 378 -6.07 -22.91 -0.07
N ARG A 379 -5.87 -24.16 0.32
CA ARG A 379 -6.90 -24.97 0.95
C ARG A 379 -6.91 -24.74 2.47
N ALA A 380 -8.09 -24.71 3.06
CA ALA A 380 -8.26 -24.58 4.50
C ALA A 380 -9.38 -25.51 4.99
N ARG A 381 -9.19 -26.07 6.18
CA ARG A 381 -10.22 -26.91 6.81
C ARG A 381 -11.29 -26.02 7.43
N ASN A 382 -12.50 -26.11 6.92
CA ASN A 382 -13.67 -25.46 7.49
C ASN A 382 -13.90 -26.03 8.92
N PRO A 383 -13.87 -25.19 9.97
CA PRO A 383 -13.97 -25.65 11.35
C PRO A 383 -15.38 -26.14 11.71
N GLU A 384 -16.41 -25.69 10.99
CA GLU A 384 -17.80 -26.05 11.25
C GLU A 384 -18.16 -27.39 10.58
N THR A 385 -17.72 -27.59 9.33
CA THR A 385 -18.06 -28.80 8.56
C THR A 385 -16.97 -29.87 8.59
N GLY A 386 -15.74 -29.51 8.96
CA GLY A 386 -14.57 -30.38 8.93
C GLY A 386 -14.02 -30.68 7.53
N ARG A 387 -14.65 -30.13 6.48
CA ARG A 387 -14.25 -30.31 5.07
C ARG A 387 -13.09 -29.40 4.71
N THR A 388 -12.22 -29.87 3.82
CA THR A 388 -11.17 -29.02 3.21
C THR A 388 -11.76 -28.26 2.03
N GLU A 389 -11.62 -26.95 2.02
CA GLU A 389 -12.23 -26.05 1.04
C GLU A 389 -11.20 -25.08 0.48
N TRP A 390 -11.44 -24.60 -0.74
CA TRP A 390 -10.60 -23.63 -1.45
C TRP A 390 -10.94 -22.21 -1.01
N LEU A 391 -9.93 -21.44 -0.62
CA LEU A 391 -10.06 -20.01 -0.37
C LEU A 391 -9.71 -19.24 -1.64
N TYR A 392 -10.63 -18.38 -2.09
CA TYR A 392 -10.44 -17.53 -3.27
C TYR A 392 -10.41 -16.05 -2.90
N LYS A 393 -9.71 -15.27 -3.70
CA LYS A 393 -9.68 -13.81 -3.66
C LYS A 393 -9.91 -13.23 -5.05
N ILE A 394 -10.85 -12.30 -5.14
CA ILE A 394 -11.21 -11.62 -6.38
C ILE A 394 -11.02 -10.12 -6.20
N PHE A 395 -10.35 -9.49 -7.15
CA PHE A 395 -10.28 -8.05 -7.31
C PHE A 395 -11.10 -7.63 -8.52
N SER A 396 -12.04 -6.72 -8.32
CA SER A 396 -13.00 -6.29 -9.35
C SER A 396 -13.28 -4.78 -9.27
N PRO A 397 -13.75 -4.18 -10.38
CA PRO A 397 -14.09 -2.76 -10.40
C PRO A 397 -15.41 -2.45 -9.67
N GLU A 398 -16.27 -3.46 -9.56
CA GLU A 398 -17.60 -3.40 -8.96
C GLU A 398 -17.86 -4.64 -8.11
N ALA A 399 -18.97 -4.64 -7.36
CA ALA A 399 -19.32 -5.77 -6.51
C ALA A 399 -19.63 -7.02 -7.37
N ILE A 400 -18.93 -8.12 -7.07
CA ILE A 400 -19.19 -9.41 -7.71
C ILE A 400 -20.53 -9.96 -7.22
N ASP A 401 -21.43 -10.25 -8.16
CA ASP A 401 -22.75 -10.83 -7.92
C ASP A 401 -22.73 -12.37 -7.92
N GLU A 402 -23.89 -12.94 -7.62
CA GLU A 402 -24.08 -14.38 -7.51
C GLU A 402 -24.05 -15.06 -8.89
N ALA A 403 -24.46 -14.37 -9.95
CA ALA A 403 -24.36 -14.90 -11.31
C ALA A 403 -22.91 -15.12 -11.71
N PHE A 404 -22.03 -14.17 -11.41
CA PHE A 404 -20.60 -14.29 -11.64
C PHE A 404 -20.00 -15.43 -10.80
N LEU A 405 -20.28 -15.48 -9.49
CA LEU A 405 -19.75 -16.54 -8.60
C LEU A 405 -20.25 -17.93 -9.01
N GLY A 406 -21.52 -18.05 -9.40
CA GLY A 406 -22.11 -19.29 -9.88
C GLY A 406 -21.45 -19.77 -11.18
N ALA A 407 -21.27 -18.87 -12.15
CA ALA A 407 -20.58 -19.19 -13.39
C ALA A 407 -19.10 -19.57 -13.15
N MET A 408 -18.41 -18.82 -12.28
CA MET A 408 -17.01 -19.03 -11.91
C MET A 408 -16.79 -20.39 -11.23
N LEU A 409 -17.73 -20.87 -10.41
CA LEU A 409 -17.63 -22.14 -9.67
C LEU A 409 -18.42 -23.29 -10.31
N GLY A 410 -19.17 -23.04 -11.39
CA GLY A 410 -20.03 -24.04 -12.02
C GLY A 410 -21.16 -24.50 -11.09
N ILE A 411 -21.78 -23.55 -10.39
CA ILE A 411 -22.95 -23.79 -9.54
C ILE A 411 -24.20 -23.49 -10.35
N ASP A 412 -25.06 -24.50 -10.49
CA ASP A 412 -26.35 -24.37 -11.17
C ASP A 412 -27.43 -23.85 -10.20
N GLY A 413 -28.24 -22.89 -10.66
CA GLY A 413 -29.37 -22.34 -9.90
C GLY A 413 -29.01 -21.16 -8.98
N GLU A 414 -30.02 -20.67 -8.25
CA GLU A 414 -29.85 -19.58 -7.29
C GLU A 414 -29.26 -20.10 -5.97
N PHE A 415 -28.23 -19.43 -5.45
CA PHE A 415 -27.70 -19.64 -4.11
C PHE A 415 -27.77 -18.31 -3.33
N PRO A 416 -27.92 -18.36 -1.99
CA PRO A 416 -28.27 -17.19 -1.21
C PRO A 416 -27.24 -16.06 -1.29
N ILE A 417 -27.74 -14.84 -1.54
CA ILE A 417 -26.98 -13.59 -1.51
C ILE A 417 -26.54 -13.32 -0.06
N GLY A 418 -25.23 -13.36 0.19
CA GLY A 418 -24.66 -12.95 1.48
C GLY A 418 -24.80 -13.96 2.63
N GLY A 419 -25.12 -15.23 2.34
CA GLY A 419 -25.16 -16.32 3.31
C GLY A 419 -24.25 -17.48 2.90
N ALA A 420 -23.70 -18.18 3.89
CA ALA A 420 -23.03 -19.46 3.66
C ALA A 420 -24.04 -20.46 3.07
N SER A 421 -23.72 -21.07 1.93
CA SER A 421 -24.41 -22.22 1.36
C SER A 421 -23.49 -23.44 1.41
N ASP A 422 -24.00 -24.63 1.07
CA ASP A 422 -23.15 -25.82 0.95
C ASP A 422 -22.05 -25.67 -0.12
N GLU A 423 -22.26 -24.76 -1.08
CA GLU A 423 -21.38 -24.50 -2.23
C GLU A 423 -20.43 -23.31 -2.01
N ILE A 424 -20.83 -22.31 -1.23
CA ILE A 424 -19.98 -21.18 -0.80
C ILE A 424 -20.17 -21.03 0.70
N THR A 425 -19.32 -21.65 1.49
CA THR A 425 -19.51 -21.75 2.95
C THR A 425 -19.06 -20.50 3.70
N TRP A 426 -18.33 -19.61 3.03
CA TRP A 426 -17.94 -18.31 3.57
C TRP A 426 -17.79 -17.30 2.43
N LEU A 427 -18.27 -16.08 2.66
CA LEU A 427 -18.21 -14.98 1.71
C LEU A 427 -17.98 -13.68 2.48
N TYR A 428 -16.94 -12.95 2.11
CA TYR A 428 -16.62 -11.66 2.69
C TYR A 428 -16.33 -10.65 1.58
N ARG A 429 -16.99 -9.49 1.63
CA ARG A 429 -16.85 -8.42 0.63
C ARG A 429 -16.34 -7.16 1.31
N LYS A 430 -15.35 -6.50 0.69
CA LYS A 430 -14.79 -5.22 1.15
C LYS A 430 -14.61 -4.27 -0.01
N VAL A 431 -14.93 -3.00 0.22
CA VAL A 431 -14.61 -1.91 -0.72
C VAL A 431 -13.48 -1.07 -0.14
N TRP A 432 -12.46 -0.83 -0.95
CA TRP A 432 -11.32 0.01 -0.60
C TRP A 432 -11.26 1.25 -1.49
N GLN A 433 -10.89 2.38 -0.90
CA GLN A 433 -10.13 3.40 -1.61
C GLN A 433 -8.67 2.96 -1.57
N SER A 434 -8.29 2.13 -2.54
CA SER A 434 -7.10 1.26 -2.45
C SER A 434 -5.79 2.02 -2.63
N TYR A 435 -5.66 2.74 -3.74
CA TYR A 435 -4.53 3.59 -4.10
C TYR A 435 -5.02 4.72 -5.02
N PRO A 436 -4.27 5.84 -5.12
CA PRO A 436 -4.52 6.85 -6.14
C PRO A 436 -4.47 6.27 -7.56
N TYR A 437 -5.11 6.96 -8.49
CA TYR A 437 -4.71 6.82 -9.89
C TYR A 437 -3.32 7.44 -10.05
N GLU A 438 -2.35 6.63 -10.43
CA GLU A 438 -0.94 7.00 -10.53
C GLU A 438 -0.71 7.64 -11.89
N LEU A 439 -1.29 8.83 -12.06
CA LEU A 439 -1.30 9.56 -13.33
C LEU A 439 0.06 10.21 -13.61
N PRO A 440 0.46 10.32 -14.89
CA PRO A 440 1.68 11.01 -15.26
C PRO A 440 1.77 12.43 -14.68
N ARG A 441 2.84 12.71 -13.95
CA ARG A 441 3.09 13.98 -13.27
C ARG A 441 4.58 14.20 -12.95
N VAL A 442 4.94 15.45 -12.70
CA VAL A 442 6.31 15.88 -12.34
C VAL A 442 6.39 16.57 -10.99
N THR A 443 5.25 16.80 -10.34
CA THR A 443 5.17 17.40 -9.01
C THR A 443 4.30 16.55 -8.10
N PHE A 444 4.71 16.45 -6.84
CA PHE A 444 4.06 15.70 -5.77
C PHE A 444 3.77 16.60 -4.58
N GLU A 445 2.91 16.11 -3.70
CA GLU A 445 2.43 16.83 -2.54
C GLU A 445 3.57 17.21 -1.56
N LYS A 446 3.40 18.37 -0.92
CA LYS A 446 4.30 18.88 0.10
C LYS A 446 4.18 18.06 1.39
N LEU A 447 5.31 17.83 2.04
CA LEU A 447 5.40 17.06 3.29
C LEU A 447 4.99 17.88 4.53
N GLY A 448 4.78 19.19 4.37
CA GLY A 448 4.71 20.17 5.45
C GLY A 448 6.01 20.99 5.57
N ARG A 449 5.97 22.09 6.32
CA ARG A 449 7.13 22.97 6.55
C ARG A 449 7.21 23.37 8.02
N ARG A 450 8.43 23.52 8.54
CA ARG A 450 8.68 24.19 9.82
C ARG A 450 8.91 25.70 9.59
N GLY A 451 8.23 26.55 10.35
CA GLY A 451 8.26 28.01 10.26
C GLY A 451 7.02 28.65 10.90
N LEU A 452 6.58 29.83 10.43
CA LEU A 452 5.28 30.43 10.81
C LEU A 452 4.05 29.54 10.54
N GLU A 453 4.24 28.38 9.90
CA GLU A 453 3.25 27.32 9.62
C GLU A 453 3.49 26.04 10.47
N GLY A 454 4.45 26.08 11.40
CA GLY A 454 5.23 24.93 11.84
C GLY A 454 4.56 23.93 12.78
N SER A 455 4.89 22.66 12.49
CA SER A 455 4.73 21.43 13.28
C SER A 455 3.67 20.42 12.82
N LEU A 456 3.01 20.67 11.69
CA LEU A 456 2.19 19.68 10.99
C LEU A 456 2.95 19.10 9.78
N TRP A 457 3.06 17.77 9.74
CA TRP A 457 3.66 17.01 8.65
C TRP A 457 2.62 16.10 7.98
N TYR A 458 2.79 15.84 6.69
CA TYR A 458 1.90 14.99 5.91
C TYR A 458 2.69 13.90 5.19
N THR A 459 2.29 12.64 5.36
CA THR A 459 3.01 11.49 4.77
C THR A 459 2.32 10.88 3.57
N SER A 460 1.00 11.01 3.42
CA SER A 460 0.25 10.33 2.34
C SER A 460 0.47 10.96 0.95
N GLY A 461 1.25 12.03 0.85
CA GLY A 461 1.69 12.59 -0.42
C GLY A 461 2.53 11.64 -1.29
N ILE A 462 3.21 10.67 -0.66
CA ILE A 462 3.99 9.64 -1.40
C ILE A 462 3.10 8.67 -2.19
N GLU A 463 1.81 8.60 -1.86
CA GLU A 463 0.90 7.65 -2.50
C GLU A 463 0.60 8.00 -3.96
N SER A 464 0.87 9.22 -4.43
CA SER A 464 0.79 9.57 -5.86
C SER A 464 2.11 9.38 -6.61
N PHE A 465 3.15 8.91 -5.91
CA PHE A 465 4.45 8.62 -6.49
C PHE A 465 4.60 7.11 -6.64
N ILE A 466 4.41 6.38 -5.54
CA ILE A 466 4.31 4.92 -5.49
C ILE A 466 3.45 4.58 -4.26
N SER A 467 2.22 4.09 -4.43
CA SER A 467 1.39 3.65 -3.29
C SER A 467 1.68 2.21 -2.84
N THR A 468 2.54 2.03 -1.84
CA THR A 468 2.82 0.71 -1.22
C THR A 468 2.98 0.83 0.30
N MET A 469 2.99 -0.31 1.00
CA MET A 469 3.39 -0.37 2.41
C MET A 469 4.80 0.19 2.63
N GLU A 470 5.76 -0.20 1.78
CA GLU A 470 7.17 0.20 1.88
C GLU A 470 7.33 1.71 1.69
N THR A 471 6.78 2.27 0.62
CA THR A 471 6.94 3.71 0.33
C THR A 471 6.21 4.57 1.36
N SER A 472 5.05 4.11 1.86
CA SER A 472 4.39 4.74 3.01
C SER A 472 5.30 4.72 4.25
N ALA A 473 5.95 3.58 4.53
CA ALA A 473 6.88 3.45 5.64
C ALA A 473 8.15 4.31 5.44
N LEU A 474 8.66 4.45 4.21
CA LEU A 474 9.75 5.36 3.84
C LEU A 474 9.37 6.80 4.15
N MET A 475 8.16 7.23 3.79
CA MET A 475 7.74 8.60 4.10
C MET A 475 7.61 8.81 5.61
N GLY A 476 7.12 7.82 6.37
CA GLY A 476 7.11 7.86 7.82
C GLY A 476 8.52 8.06 8.41
N ARG A 477 9.49 7.26 7.93
CA ARG A 477 10.92 7.37 8.30
C ARG A 477 11.52 8.73 7.90
N ASN A 478 11.22 9.22 6.70
CA ASN A 478 11.71 10.50 6.18
C ASN A 478 11.21 11.67 7.03
N VAL A 479 9.89 11.73 7.31
CA VAL A 479 9.31 12.76 8.17
C VAL A 479 9.88 12.68 9.59
N ALA A 480 10.01 11.47 10.16
CA ALA A 480 10.63 11.30 11.47
C ALA A 480 12.04 11.88 11.55
N ARG A 481 12.86 11.69 10.50
CA ARG A 481 14.20 12.27 10.44
C ARG A 481 14.15 13.80 10.38
N LEU A 482 13.33 14.36 9.48
CA LEU A 482 13.18 15.81 9.34
C LEU A 482 12.70 16.50 10.63
N VAL A 483 11.82 15.85 11.38
CA VAL A 483 11.34 16.33 12.68
C VAL A 483 12.50 16.45 13.66
N VAL A 484 13.31 15.39 13.82
CA VAL A 484 14.45 15.38 14.76
C VAL A 484 15.54 16.36 14.32
N ASP A 485 15.86 16.42 13.03
CA ASP A 485 16.83 17.40 12.49
C ASP A 485 16.40 18.84 12.79
N GLY A 486 15.09 19.09 12.70
CA GLY A 486 14.50 20.34 13.16
C GLY A 486 14.82 20.61 14.62
N TRP A 487 14.47 19.70 15.53
CA TRP A 487 14.67 19.89 16.97
C TRP A 487 16.14 20.13 17.34
N VAL A 488 17.05 19.38 16.73
CA VAL A 488 18.51 19.56 16.94
C VAL A 488 18.96 20.94 16.49
N GLY A 489 18.58 21.37 15.27
CA GLY A 489 18.98 22.67 14.73
C GLY A 489 18.43 23.87 15.54
N GLU A 490 17.30 23.73 16.23
CA GLU A 490 16.81 24.76 17.14
C GLU A 490 17.58 24.82 18.46
N LYS A 491 17.93 23.66 19.02
CA LYS A 491 18.76 23.59 20.22
C LYS A 491 20.10 24.30 19.99
N GLU A 492 20.70 24.11 18.83
CA GLU A 492 21.94 24.78 18.43
C GLU A 492 21.78 26.30 18.28
N LYS A 493 20.69 26.76 17.65
CA LYS A 493 20.39 28.20 17.52
C LYS A 493 20.10 28.88 18.86
N GLY A 494 19.38 28.21 19.76
CA GLY A 494 19.11 28.70 21.11
C GLY A 494 20.38 28.83 21.95
N LEU A 495 21.31 27.88 21.81
CA LEU A 495 22.64 27.92 22.45
C LEU A 495 23.55 29.00 21.84
N GLY A 496 23.45 29.26 20.54
CA GLY A 496 24.17 30.34 19.86
C GLY A 496 23.76 31.72 20.34
N ASN A 497 22.45 32.01 20.37
CA ASN A 497 21.93 33.30 20.84
C ASN A 497 22.19 33.54 22.35
N GLY A 498 22.25 32.48 23.16
CA GLY A 498 22.59 32.58 24.58
C GLY A 498 24.05 32.95 24.85
N ARG A 499 24.97 32.61 23.92
CA ARG A 499 26.40 33.01 24.02
C ARG A 499 26.61 34.46 23.63
N ASP A 500 25.88 34.97 22.66
CA ASP A 500 25.98 36.39 22.25
C ASP A 500 25.37 37.35 23.30
N HIS A 501 24.35 36.91 24.05
CA HIS A 501 23.83 37.69 25.18
C HIS A 501 24.73 37.64 26.43
N ALA A 502 25.53 36.59 26.62
CA ALA A 502 26.51 36.52 27.70
C ALA A 502 27.78 37.36 27.43
N ALA A 503 28.06 37.69 26.17
CA ALA A 503 29.20 38.51 25.78
C ALA A 503 28.91 40.04 25.76
N GLY A 504 27.66 40.47 25.93
CA GLY A 504 27.25 41.88 25.93
C GLY A 504 27.07 42.52 27.32
N GLY A 505 27.42 41.81 28.40
CA GLY A 505 27.12 42.21 29.79
C GLY A 505 28.27 42.80 30.60
N GLU A 506 29.48 42.93 30.03
CA GLU A 506 30.63 43.51 30.73
C GLU A 506 31.23 44.67 29.92
N GLY A 507 30.90 45.89 30.32
CA GLY A 507 31.66 47.07 29.90
C GLY A 507 30.81 48.30 29.62
N GLU A 508 30.26 48.93 30.67
CA GLU A 508 30.30 50.39 30.79
C GLU A 508 29.82 50.80 32.19
N ALA A 509 30.77 50.78 33.13
CA ALA A 509 30.67 51.51 34.37
C ALA A 509 31.71 52.64 34.36
N LYS A 510 31.19 53.87 34.23
CA LYS A 510 31.73 55.15 34.71
C LYS A 510 33.11 55.62 34.20
N GLU A 511 33.12 56.77 33.51
CA GLU A 511 33.81 57.96 34.03
C GLU A 511 33.25 59.27 33.44
N LEU A 512 32.96 60.20 34.36
CA LEU A 512 32.61 61.63 34.26
C LEU A 512 31.22 62.05 33.73
#